data_AF-A0A354V1N3-F1
#
_entry.id   AF-A0A354V1N3-F1
#
_cell.length_a   1.000
_cell.length_b   1.000
_cell.length_c   1.000
_cell.angle_alpha   90.00
_cell.angle_beta   90.00
_cell.angle_gamma   90.00
#
_symmetry.space_group_name_H-M   'P 1'
#
loop_
_entity.id
_entity.type
_entity.pdbx_description
1 polymer ?
#
loop_
_entity_poly.entity_id
_entity_poly.type
_entity_poly.pdbx_seq_one_letter_code
_entity_poly.pdbx_strand_id
1 'polypeptide(L)'
;MRLYHVAAVGFLIALPALRAHAAWEYTEWGMTPEQVVNASHGSVKLLPPNEQQKNDEMKMITKVGGDYTDGDLHVHIKFGFSTLTDKLEMVGYEVTDPKQNDLLIAWLTKKYGPPAQKSGIETIGYHTYAWEQPDDIMLGITKGTAAFVMQSQLR
;
A
#
# COMPACT_ATOMS: atom_id res chain seq x y z
N MET A 1 25.10 -34.98 52.86
CA MET A 1 23.73 -34.97 52.31
C MET A 1 23.63 -33.75 51.41
N ARG A 2 23.27 -33.92 50.13
CA ARG A 2 23.53 -33.01 49.01
C ARG A 2 22.72 -31.70 49.07
N LEU A 3 23.39 -30.58 48.78
CA LEU A 3 22.77 -29.32 48.37
C LEU A 3 22.10 -29.49 47.00
N TYR A 4 20.86 -29.01 46.86
CA TYR A 4 20.21 -28.84 45.57
C TYR A 4 20.19 -27.35 45.22
N HIS A 5 21.06 -26.94 44.31
CA HIS A 5 20.93 -25.67 43.60
C HIS A 5 19.86 -25.88 42.52
N VAL A 6 18.74 -25.18 42.63
CA VAL A 6 17.76 -25.11 41.54
C VAL A 6 18.24 -24.02 40.58
N ALA A 7 18.81 -24.43 39.45
CA ALA A 7 19.13 -23.53 38.36
C ALA A 7 17.83 -23.14 37.63
N ALA A 8 17.42 -21.88 37.77
CA ALA A 8 16.34 -21.31 36.97
C ALA A 8 16.86 -21.02 35.55
N VAL A 9 16.48 -21.87 34.59
CA VAL A 9 16.72 -21.61 33.16
C VAL A 9 15.66 -20.61 32.70
N GLY A 10 16.06 -19.36 32.51
CA GLY A 10 15.23 -18.32 31.93
C GLY A 10 15.00 -18.58 30.44
N PHE A 11 13.79 -19.00 30.08
CA PHE A 11 13.36 -19.15 28.69
C PHE A 11 13.02 -17.77 28.13
N LEU A 12 13.97 -17.16 27.41
CA LEU A 12 13.73 -15.96 26.60
C LEU A 12 12.81 -16.34 25.44
N ILE A 13 11.51 -16.10 25.62
CA ILE A 13 10.52 -16.18 24.53
C ILE A 13 10.81 -15.02 23.59
N ALA A 14 11.52 -15.29 22.50
CA ALA A 14 11.56 -14.39 21.36
C ALA A 14 10.15 -14.36 20.76
N LEU A 15 9.34 -13.36 21.14
CA LEU A 15 8.07 -13.08 20.48
C LEU A 15 8.37 -12.86 18.99
N PRO A 16 7.77 -13.62 18.06
CA PRO A 16 7.84 -13.27 16.66
C PRO A 16 7.25 -11.87 16.52
N ALA A 17 8.04 -10.92 16.00
CA ALA A 17 7.50 -9.62 15.63
C ALA A 17 6.34 -9.90 14.68
N LEU A 18 5.12 -9.54 15.10
CA LEU A 18 3.95 -9.55 14.24
C LEU A 18 4.34 -8.73 13.01
N ARG A 19 4.51 -9.40 11.86
CA ARG A 19 4.83 -8.72 10.61
C ARG A 19 3.71 -7.73 10.35
N ALA A 20 4.07 -6.45 10.24
CA ALA A 20 3.18 -5.43 9.74
C ALA A 20 2.65 -5.93 8.40
N HIS A 21 1.34 -6.17 8.32
CA HIS A 21 0.78 -6.91 7.21
C HIS A 21 1.03 -6.19 5.88
N ALA A 22 1.35 -6.99 4.87
CA ALA A 22 1.42 -6.57 3.50
C ALA A 22 0.04 -6.23 2.94
N ALA A 23 -0.24 -4.94 2.86
CA ALA A 23 -1.48 -4.33 2.41
C ALA A 23 -1.77 -4.45 0.91
N TRP A 24 -0.75 -4.68 0.09
CA TRP A 24 -0.92 -4.71 -1.36
C TRP A 24 -0.15 -5.88 -1.98
N GLU A 25 -0.89 -6.88 -2.49
CA GLU A 25 -0.42 -8.11 -3.14
C GLU A 25 0.77 -8.78 -2.43
N TYR A 26 2.00 -8.43 -2.80
CA TYR A 26 3.24 -9.05 -2.34
C TYR A 26 4.08 -8.17 -1.39
N THR A 27 3.64 -6.96 -1.03
CA THR A 27 4.47 -5.99 -0.29
C THR A 27 4.06 -5.82 1.17
N GLU A 28 4.99 -5.99 2.12
CA GLU A 28 4.83 -5.69 3.55
C GLU A 28 5.15 -4.21 3.84
N TRP A 29 4.36 -3.56 4.69
CA TRP A 29 4.73 -2.23 5.22
C TRP A 29 6.12 -2.32 5.88
N GLY A 30 6.97 -1.31 5.67
CA GLY A 30 8.34 -1.36 6.18
C GLY A 30 9.39 -1.97 5.24
N MET A 31 8.99 -2.52 4.08
CA MET A 31 9.92 -2.99 3.05
C MET A 31 10.79 -1.85 2.47
N THR A 32 12.05 -2.12 2.12
CA THR A 32 12.88 -1.19 1.32
C THR A 32 12.48 -1.23 -0.16
N PRO A 33 12.91 -0.26 -0.98
CA PRO A 33 12.68 -0.30 -2.44
C PRO A 33 13.13 -1.61 -3.10
N GLU A 34 14.30 -2.14 -2.71
CA GLU A 34 14.84 -3.38 -3.25
C GLU A 34 14.02 -4.59 -2.80
N GLN A 35 13.54 -4.60 -1.56
CA GLN A 35 12.66 -5.65 -1.07
C GLN A 35 11.34 -5.69 -1.84
N VAL A 36 10.75 -4.53 -2.14
CA VAL A 36 9.54 -4.42 -2.96
C VAL A 36 9.78 -4.99 -4.37
N VAL A 37 10.87 -4.58 -5.03
CA VAL A 37 11.21 -5.09 -6.37
C VAL A 37 11.42 -6.60 -6.35
N ASN A 38 12.17 -7.13 -5.38
CA ASN A 38 12.42 -8.56 -5.27
C ASN A 38 11.14 -9.36 -5.01
N ALA A 39 10.26 -8.87 -4.12
CA ALA A 39 8.99 -9.51 -3.80
C ALA A 39 8.01 -9.52 -5.00
N SER A 40 8.15 -8.58 -5.93
CA SER A 40 7.27 -8.47 -7.09
C SER A 40 7.50 -9.49 -8.20
N HIS A 41 8.60 -10.25 -8.14
CA HIS A 41 9.01 -11.17 -9.20
C HIS A 41 9.07 -10.52 -10.60
N GLY A 42 9.37 -9.22 -10.67
CA GLY A 42 9.56 -8.47 -11.93
C GLY A 42 8.35 -7.64 -12.37
N SER A 43 7.23 -7.65 -11.63
CA SER A 43 6.08 -6.80 -11.94
C SER A 43 6.36 -5.31 -11.75
N VAL A 44 7.31 -4.94 -10.89
CA VAL A 44 7.71 -3.54 -10.68
C VAL A 44 9.22 -3.39 -10.67
N LYS A 45 9.69 -2.16 -10.88
CA LYS A 45 11.11 -1.82 -10.96
C LYS A 45 11.42 -0.54 -10.19
N LEU A 46 12.69 -0.37 -9.84
CA LEU A 46 13.19 0.93 -9.41
C LEU A 46 13.00 1.93 -10.55
N LEU A 47 12.43 3.08 -10.21
CA LEU A 47 12.31 4.21 -11.11
C LEU A 47 13.68 4.89 -11.26
N PRO A 48 14.05 5.31 -12.47
CA PRO A 48 15.26 6.10 -12.66
C PRO A 48 15.16 7.43 -11.89
N PRO A 49 16.27 8.05 -11.47
CA PRO A 49 16.25 9.23 -10.58
C PRO A 49 15.40 10.40 -11.08
N ASN A 50 15.27 10.58 -12.41
CA ASN A 50 14.46 11.63 -13.04
C ASN A 50 12.95 11.35 -13.02
N GLU A 51 12.54 10.12 -12.73
CA GLU A 51 11.13 9.71 -12.57
C GLU A 51 10.73 9.58 -11.10
N GLN A 52 11.69 9.62 -10.17
CA GLN A 52 11.40 9.62 -8.74
C GLN A 52 10.77 10.95 -8.33
N GLN A 53 9.62 10.87 -7.68
CA GLN A 53 8.85 12.04 -7.26
C GLN A 53 8.93 12.18 -5.76
N LYS A 54 9.52 13.29 -5.29
CA LYS A 54 9.58 13.62 -3.87
C LYS A 54 8.39 14.51 -3.50
N ASN A 55 7.71 14.16 -2.42
CA ASN A 55 6.72 15.00 -1.77
C ASN A 55 7.24 15.38 -0.38
N ASP A 56 7.69 16.63 -0.25
CA ASP A 56 8.29 17.13 1.00
C ASP A 56 7.26 17.27 2.13
N GLU A 57 6.01 17.60 1.81
CA GLU A 57 4.92 17.74 2.79
C GLU A 57 4.58 16.40 3.43
N MET A 58 4.49 15.34 2.62
CA MET A 58 4.28 13.98 3.09
C MET A 58 5.56 13.30 3.59
N LYS A 59 6.72 13.95 3.47
CA LYS A 59 8.04 13.38 3.76
C LYS A 59 8.27 12.04 3.04
N MET A 60 7.84 11.95 1.79
CA MET A 60 7.88 10.72 1.00
C MET A 60 8.57 10.90 -0.34
N ILE A 61 9.06 9.80 -0.90
CA ILE A 61 9.60 9.71 -2.26
C ILE A 61 9.11 8.45 -2.95
N THR A 62 8.59 8.60 -4.16
CA THR A 62 8.24 7.46 -5.02
C THR A 62 9.51 6.93 -5.67
N LYS A 63 9.85 5.66 -5.39
CA LYS A 63 11.08 5.02 -5.90
C LYS A 63 10.84 3.78 -6.75
N VAL A 64 9.68 3.15 -6.62
CA VAL A 64 9.35 1.92 -7.34
C VAL A 64 8.02 2.11 -8.04
N GLY A 65 7.90 1.58 -9.26
CA GLY A 65 6.65 1.59 -10.00
C GLY A 65 6.61 0.53 -11.10
N GLY A 66 5.41 0.29 -11.62
CA GLY A 66 5.15 -0.67 -12.67
C GLY A 66 3.67 -0.79 -12.97
N ASP A 67 3.32 -1.88 -13.65
CA ASP A 67 1.96 -2.16 -14.12
C ASP A 67 1.43 -3.41 -13.43
N TYR A 68 0.12 -3.43 -13.17
CA TYR A 68 -0.58 -4.60 -12.66
C TYR A 68 -1.85 -4.82 -13.45
N THR A 69 -2.23 -6.08 -13.55
CA THR A 69 -3.45 -6.49 -14.24
C THR A 69 -4.14 -7.59 -13.44
N ASP A 70 -5.45 -7.44 -13.23
CA ASP A 70 -6.33 -8.48 -12.69
C ASP A 70 -7.59 -8.55 -13.56
N GLY A 71 -7.66 -9.58 -14.41
CA GLY A 71 -8.67 -9.66 -15.46
C GLY A 71 -8.56 -8.47 -16.43
N ASP A 72 -9.65 -7.72 -16.57
CA ASP A 72 -9.75 -6.54 -17.44
C ASP A 72 -9.28 -5.24 -16.75
N LEU A 73 -8.97 -5.28 -15.45
CA LEU A 73 -8.48 -4.11 -14.71
C LEU A 73 -6.98 -3.94 -14.95
N HIS A 74 -6.59 -2.76 -15.43
CA HIS A 74 -5.19 -2.35 -15.62
C HIS A 74 -4.89 -1.09 -14.82
N VAL A 75 -3.86 -1.15 -13.97
CA VAL A 75 -3.43 -0.01 -13.16
C VAL A 75 -1.93 0.23 -13.23
N HIS A 76 -1.54 1.50 -13.19
CA HIS A 76 -0.16 1.91 -12.89
C HIS A 76 -0.02 1.99 -11.37
N ILE A 77 1.00 1.33 -10.81
CA ILE A 77 1.28 1.35 -9.38
C ILE A 77 2.59 2.06 -9.12
N LYS A 78 2.61 2.80 -8.01
CA LYS A 78 3.74 3.55 -7.47
C LYS A 78 3.85 3.26 -5.97
N PHE A 79 5.07 3.05 -5.51
CA PHE A 79 5.36 2.79 -4.10
C PHE A 79 6.11 4.00 -3.51
N GLY A 80 5.51 4.57 -2.47
CA GLY A 80 6.03 5.71 -1.74
C GLY A 80 6.80 5.26 -0.49
N PHE A 81 8.02 5.76 -0.37
CA PHE A 81 8.94 5.44 0.72
C PHE A 81 9.18 6.66 1.58
N SER A 82 9.29 6.43 2.89
CA SER A 82 9.70 7.44 3.87
C SER A 82 11.03 8.08 3.49
N THR A 83 11.09 9.41 3.43
CA THR A 83 12.38 10.11 3.28
C THR A 83 13.25 10.03 4.55
N LEU A 84 12.69 9.55 5.67
CA LEU A 84 13.40 9.40 6.94
C LEU A 84 13.98 8.01 7.14
N THR A 85 13.21 6.97 6.81
CA THR A 85 13.57 5.57 7.10
C THR A 85 13.86 4.75 5.84
N ASP A 86 13.58 5.30 4.66
CA ASP A 86 13.61 4.62 3.37
C ASP A 86 12.76 3.34 3.32
N LYS A 87 11.65 3.34 4.06
CA LYS A 87 10.71 2.23 4.15
C LYS A 87 9.38 2.53 3.48
N LEU A 88 8.75 1.49 2.94
CA LEU A 88 7.44 1.56 2.31
C LEU A 88 6.39 2.05 3.32
N GLU A 89 5.72 3.15 2.98
CA GLU A 89 4.64 3.74 3.79
C GLU A 89 3.34 3.94 2.98
N MET A 90 3.41 3.90 1.65
CA MET A 90 2.23 4.07 0.81
C MET A 90 2.33 3.29 -0.51
N VAL A 91 1.21 2.76 -0.95
CA VAL A 91 1.01 2.25 -2.31
C VAL A 91 -0.04 3.12 -2.98
N GLY A 92 0.34 3.74 -4.10
CA GLY A 92 -0.57 4.51 -4.94
C GLY A 92 -0.83 3.75 -6.24
N TYR A 93 -2.08 3.71 -6.70
CA TYR A 93 -2.40 3.11 -8.00
C TYR A 93 -3.53 3.84 -8.71
N GLU A 94 -3.39 3.96 -10.03
CA GLU A 94 -4.32 4.68 -10.90
C GLU A 94 -4.70 3.81 -12.10
N VAL A 95 -5.96 3.86 -12.53
CA VAL A 95 -6.35 3.17 -13.76
C VAL A 95 -5.73 3.85 -14.97
N THR A 96 -5.42 3.07 -16.00
CA THR A 96 -4.84 3.59 -17.24
C THR A 96 -5.88 4.24 -18.16
N ASP A 97 -7.15 3.87 -18.02
CA ASP A 97 -8.29 4.43 -18.76
C ASP A 97 -9.42 4.79 -17.76
N PRO A 98 -9.95 6.04 -17.78
CA PRO A 98 -11.10 6.45 -16.97
C PRO A 98 -12.33 5.52 -17.07
N LYS A 99 -12.50 4.79 -18.19
CA LYS A 99 -13.56 3.80 -18.35
C LYS A 99 -13.47 2.63 -17.37
N GLN A 100 -12.31 2.42 -16.75
CA GLN A 100 -12.07 1.38 -15.76
C GLN A 100 -12.34 1.84 -14.33
N ASN A 101 -12.78 3.08 -14.09
CA ASN A 101 -13.08 3.58 -12.75
C ASN A 101 -14.07 2.67 -12.00
N ASP A 102 -15.13 2.21 -12.67
CA ASP A 102 -16.11 1.30 -12.07
C ASP A 102 -15.54 -0.09 -11.78
N LEU A 103 -14.64 -0.58 -12.65
CA LEU A 103 -13.92 -1.84 -12.42
C LEU A 103 -13.00 -1.73 -11.20
N LEU A 104 -12.32 -0.59 -11.01
CA LEU A 104 -11.49 -0.35 -9.84
C LEU A 104 -12.32 -0.31 -8.55
N ILE A 105 -13.49 0.35 -8.54
CA ILE A 105 -14.41 0.32 -7.39
C ILE A 105 -14.83 -1.13 -7.08
N ALA A 106 -15.23 -1.89 -8.09
CA ALA A 106 -15.66 -3.27 -7.93
C ALA A 106 -14.53 -4.16 -7.40
N TRP A 107 -13.31 -3.98 -7.89
CA TRP A 107 -12.12 -4.71 -7.44
C TRP A 107 -11.79 -4.41 -5.97
N LEU A 108 -11.75 -3.14 -5.58
CA LEU A 108 -11.56 -2.74 -4.18
C LEU A 108 -12.67 -3.30 -3.28
N THR A 109 -13.92 -3.26 -3.76
CA THR A 109 -15.07 -3.78 -3.00
C THR A 109 -15.00 -5.29 -2.82
N LYS A 110 -14.57 -6.03 -3.85
CA LYS A 110 -14.36 -7.47 -3.78
C LYS A 110 -13.22 -7.82 -2.81
N LYS A 111 -12.15 -7.02 -2.81
CA LYS A 111 -10.93 -7.29 -2.02
C LYS A 111 -11.06 -6.90 -0.56
N TYR A 112 -11.64 -5.73 -0.27
CA TYR A 112 -11.66 -5.13 1.07
C TYR A 112 -13.08 -5.00 1.66
N GLY A 113 -14.12 -5.45 0.94
CA GLY A 113 -15.52 -5.24 1.33
C GLY A 113 -16.05 -3.87 0.92
N PRO A 114 -17.28 -3.49 1.31
CA PRO A 114 -17.81 -2.17 0.99
C PRO A 114 -17.03 -1.05 1.71
N PRO A 115 -16.92 0.15 1.12
CA PRO A 115 -16.26 1.28 1.76
C PRO A 115 -17.01 1.72 3.02
N ALA A 116 -16.25 2.07 4.06
CA ALA A 116 -16.76 2.59 5.31
C ALA A 116 -17.38 3.99 5.14
N GLN A 117 -16.79 4.81 4.26
CA GLN A 117 -17.27 6.17 3.98
C GLN A 117 -17.37 6.43 2.48
N LYS A 118 -18.38 7.23 2.11
CA LYS A 118 -18.55 7.79 0.76
C LYS A 118 -18.83 9.28 0.89
N SER A 119 -18.10 10.10 0.15
CA SER A 119 -18.31 11.55 0.11
C SER A 119 -18.12 12.06 -1.31
N GLY A 120 -18.37 13.35 -1.53
CA GLY A 120 -18.19 13.95 -2.84
C GLY A 120 -18.87 15.31 -3.01
N ILE A 121 -18.59 15.92 -4.16
CA ILE A 121 -19.20 17.16 -4.61
C ILE A 121 -19.80 16.86 -5.99
N GLU A 122 -21.10 16.56 -6.02
CA GLU A 122 -21.79 16.11 -7.23
C GLU A 122 -21.73 17.13 -8.38
N THR A 123 -21.78 18.43 -8.06
CA THR A 123 -21.74 19.52 -9.05
C THR A 123 -20.45 19.55 -9.88
N ILE A 124 -19.35 19.00 -9.37
CA ILE A 124 -18.07 18.87 -10.08
C ILE A 124 -17.73 17.42 -10.42
N GLY A 125 -18.63 16.47 -10.12
CA GLY A 125 -18.41 15.04 -10.35
C GLY A 125 -17.24 14.46 -9.57
N TYR A 126 -16.97 15.00 -8.37
CA TYR A 126 -15.94 14.48 -7.48
C TYR A 126 -16.55 13.52 -6.45
N HIS A 127 -15.96 12.34 -6.31
CA HIS A 127 -16.38 11.31 -5.36
C HIS A 127 -15.17 10.72 -4.64
N THR A 128 -15.34 10.41 -3.37
CA THR A 128 -14.36 9.66 -2.58
C THR A 128 -14.99 8.45 -1.93
N TYR A 129 -14.19 7.40 -1.80
CA TYR A 129 -14.55 6.17 -1.11
C TYR A 129 -13.39 5.82 -0.17
N ALA A 130 -13.69 5.52 1.08
CA ALA A 130 -12.69 5.19 2.09
C ALA A 130 -12.94 3.82 2.71
N TRP A 131 -11.88 3.03 2.88
CA TRP A 131 -11.85 1.83 3.70
C TRP A 131 -10.86 2.05 4.84
N GLU A 132 -11.19 1.56 6.03
CA GLU A 132 -10.39 1.75 7.24
C GLU A 132 -9.86 0.42 7.80
N GLN A 133 -10.09 -0.70 7.10
CA GLN A 133 -9.59 -2.03 7.46
C GLN A 133 -9.33 -2.85 6.19
N PRO A 134 -8.23 -3.62 6.11
CA PRO A 134 -7.14 -3.71 7.09
C PRO A 134 -6.19 -2.49 7.09
N ASP A 135 -6.29 -1.65 6.06
CA ASP A 135 -5.48 -0.45 5.85
C ASP A 135 -6.34 0.80 5.72
N ASP A 136 -5.71 1.98 5.75
CA ASP A 136 -6.34 3.21 5.31
C ASP A 136 -6.24 3.30 3.79
N ILE A 137 -7.38 3.17 3.10
CA ILE A 137 -7.49 3.17 1.64
C ILE A 137 -8.45 4.28 1.23
N MET A 138 -7.95 5.24 0.46
CA MET A 138 -8.76 6.31 -0.13
C MET A 138 -8.73 6.23 -1.64
N LEU A 139 -9.91 6.07 -2.25
CA LEU A 139 -10.14 6.19 -3.68
C LEU A 139 -10.72 7.57 -3.99
N GLY A 140 -10.09 8.29 -4.92
CA GLY A 140 -10.57 9.55 -5.47
C GLY A 140 -10.98 9.39 -6.93
N ILE A 141 -12.17 9.90 -7.27
CA ILE A 141 -12.69 9.89 -8.63
C ILE A 141 -13.17 11.29 -8.99
N THR A 142 -12.68 11.81 -10.11
CA THR A 142 -13.21 13.01 -10.75
C THR A 142 -13.79 12.62 -12.10
N LYS A 143 -14.97 13.13 -12.45
CA LYS A 143 -15.63 12.81 -13.72
C LYS A 143 -14.71 13.07 -14.91
N GLY A 144 -14.53 12.03 -15.73
CA GLY A 144 -13.71 12.09 -16.94
C GLY A 144 -12.20 11.93 -16.71
N THR A 145 -11.75 11.70 -15.47
CA THR A 145 -10.34 11.42 -15.15
C THR A 145 -10.16 9.98 -14.70
N ALA A 146 -8.93 9.49 -14.82
CA ALA A 146 -8.54 8.24 -14.18
C ALA A 146 -8.73 8.38 -12.67
N ALA A 147 -9.34 7.37 -12.06
CA ALA A 147 -9.41 7.25 -10.62
C ALA A 147 -8.02 6.89 -10.06
N PHE A 148 -7.74 7.37 -8.85
CA PHE A 148 -6.51 7.06 -8.13
C PHE A 148 -6.85 6.55 -6.73
N VAL A 149 -5.99 5.67 -6.22
CA VAL A 149 -6.06 5.13 -4.87
C VAL A 149 -4.78 5.45 -4.15
N MET A 150 -4.91 5.81 -2.87
CA MET A 150 -3.82 5.80 -1.92
C MET A 150 -4.14 4.78 -0.84
N GLN A 151 -3.22 3.86 -0.59
CA GLN A 151 -3.30 2.86 0.46
C GLN A 151 -2.09 3.03 1.39
N SER A 152 -2.33 3.06 2.70
CA SER A 152 -1.28 3.21 3.71
C SER A 152 -1.61 2.43 4.99
N GLN A 153 -0.60 2.17 5.81
CA GLN A 153 -0.79 1.46 7.07
C GLN A 153 -1.73 2.25 8.00
N LEU A 154 -2.68 1.55 8.62
CA LEU A 154 -3.52 2.11 9.69
C LEU A 154 -2.64 2.66 10.81
N ARG A 155 -2.86 3.91 11.21
CA ARG A 155 -2.10 4.60 12.27
C ARG A 155 -2.77 4.46 13.65
#